data_AF-A0A2G6HL05-F1
#
_entry.id   AF-A0A2G6HL05-F1
#
_cell.length_a   1.000
_cell.length_b   1.000
_cell.length_c   1.000
_cell.angle_alpha   90.00
_cell.angle_beta   90.00
_cell.angle_gamma   90.00
#
_symmetry.space_group_name_H-M   'P 1'
#
loop_
_entity.id
_entity.type
_entity.pdbx_description
1 polymer ?
#
loop_
_entity_poly.entity_id
_entity_poly.type
_entity_poly.pdbx_seq_one_letter_code
_entity_poly.pdbx_strand_id
1 'polypeptide(L)'
;MKVKKVTLNDNAYPSVLKDIASPPKELYYLGAEPAAWLKRPRVAIVGSRAITPYGKIVTTQLAAALAERNISIVSGLALGVDAVAHQAATQSGGLHIAVLANGLNQIYPASNTSLARKLLEQGGTIISEYPEGMPSLKQNFVARNRIIAGLADALLITEASDKSGTLHTARFAMEQGRDVMVVPGNITSPNSVGCNQLIKSGATPVTSLEDILFVLGAKNLATTTYIHKGDTPEEQLLLDLLYNGVSDAHDLLMESGLTPTQFSQTLTMLELSGKINPLGNNHWAPA
;
A
#
# COMPACT_ATOMS: atom_id res chain seq x y z
N MET A 1 4.38 8.64 -20.22
CA MET A 1 5.41 7.57 -20.16
C MET A 1 5.12 6.55 -21.24
N LYS A 2 6.14 5.98 -21.89
CA LYS A 2 5.96 4.94 -22.92
C LYS A 2 5.72 3.59 -22.24
N VAL A 3 4.69 2.85 -22.66
CA VAL A 3 4.43 1.48 -22.19
C VAL A 3 5.58 0.58 -22.66
N LYS A 4 6.15 -0.17 -21.72
CA LYS A 4 7.17 -1.19 -21.97
C LYS A 4 6.58 -2.58 -21.80
N LYS A 5 7.27 -3.60 -22.28
CA LYS A 5 6.85 -5.00 -22.24
C LYS A 5 8.01 -5.88 -21.79
N VAL A 6 7.71 -6.91 -21.01
CA VAL A 6 8.59 -8.03 -20.68
C VAL A 6 7.84 -9.34 -20.87
N THR A 7 8.52 -10.37 -21.37
CA THR A 7 7.94 -11.68 -21.69
C THR A 7 8.52 -12.75 -20.78
N LEU A 8 7.82 -13.88 -20.62
CA LEU A 8 8.23 -14.97 -19.74
C LEU A 8 9.67 -15.49 -20.00
N ASN A 9 10.12 -15.37 -21.25
CA ASN A 9 11.44 -15.81 -21.70
C ASN A 9 12.54 -14.78 -21.45
N ASP A 10 12.20 -13.54 -21.09
CA ASP A 10 13.19 -12.51 -20.81
C ASP A 10 13.82 -12.74 -19.43
N ASN A 11 15.14 -12.48 -19.34
CA ASN A 11 15.86 -12.53 -18.06
C ASN A 11 15.34 -11.49 -17.06
N ALA A 12 14.76 -10.39 -17.54
CA ALA A 12 14.16 -9.36 -16.70
C ALA A 12 12.80 -9.77 -16.13
N TYR A 13 12.18 -10.85 -16.61
CA TYR A 13 10.85 -11.24 -16.14
C TYR A 13 10.86 -11.62 -14.65
N PRO A 14 9.91 -11.11 -13.82
CA PRO A 14 9.89 -11.40 -12.39
C PRO A 14 9.82 -12.90 -12.11
N SER A 15 10.89 -13.46 -11.53
CA SER A 15 11.00 -14.91 -11.29
C SER A 15 9.84 -15.46 -10.45
N VAL A 16 9.40 -14.70 -9.44
CA VAL A 16 8.26 -15.04 -8.57
C VAL A 16 6.94 -15.29 -9.31
N LEU A 17 6.78 -14.72 -10.50
CA LEU A 17 5.61 -14.94 -11.35
C LEU A 17 5.77 -16.13 -12.30
N LYS A 18 6.96 -16.71 -12.44
CA LYS A 18 7.18 -17.95 -13.21
C LYS A 18 6.66 -19.16 -12.44
N ASP A 19 6.65 -19.07 -11.11
CA ASP A 19 6.32 -20.19 -10.21
C ASP A 19 4.81 -20.34 -9.94
N ILE A 20 3.99 -19.38 -10.37
CA ILE A 20 2.52 -19.49 -10.20
C ILE A 20 1.94 -20.43 -11.26
N ALA A 21 0.85 -21.13 -10.93
CA ALA A 21 0.24 -22.16 -11.79
C ALA A 21 -0.08 -21.70 -13.23
N SER A 22 -0.44 -20.43 -13.41
CA SER A 22 -0.70 -19.81 -14.71
C SER A 22 0.12 -18.53 -14.83
N PRO A 23 1.39 -18.59 -15.23
CA PRO A 23 2.26 -17.41 -15.31
C PRO A 23 1.85 -16.52 -16.50
N PRO A 24 1.81 -15.17 -16.36
CA PRO A 24 1.48 -14.30 -17.48
C PRO A 24 2.57 -14.37 -18.56
N LYS A 25 2.20 -14.73 -19.80
CA LYS A 25 3.19 -14.85 -20.89
C LYS A 25 3.89 -13.52 -21.20
N GLU A 26 3.17 -12.43 -21.03
CA GLU A 26 3.62 -11.07 -21.27
C GLU A 26 3.12 -10.16 -20.14
N LEU A 27 3.95 -9.20 -19.76
CA LEU A 27 3.60 -8.13 -18.84
C LEU A 27 3.94 -6.80 -19.50
N TYR A 28 2.95 -5.93 -19.57
CA TYR A 28 3.08 -4.53 -19.92
C TYR A 28 3.30 -3.73 -18.65
N TYR A 29 4.15 -2.71 -18.68
CA TYR A 29 4.41 -1.88 -17.52
C TYR A 29 4.74 -0.43 -17.85
N LEU A 30 4.47 0.43 -16.87
CA LEU A 30 4.85 1.84 -16.78
C LEU A 30 5.59 2.05 -15.45
N GLY A 31 6.67 2.83 -15.46
CA GLY A 31 7.46 3.10 -14.25
C GLY A 31 8.78 2.34 -14.22
N ALA A 32 9.13 1.81 -13.05
CA ALA A 32 10.41 1.16 -12.81
C ALA A 32 10.59 -0.15 -13.60
N GLU A 33 11.84 -0.47 -13.93
CA GLU A 33 12.20 -1.72 -14.61
C GLU A 33 11.89 -2.95 -13.73
N PRO A 34 11.52 -4.10 -14.33
CA PRO A 34 11.20 -5.34 -13.60
C PRO A 34 12.23 -5.77 -12.56
N ALA A 35 13.52 -5.53 -12.84
CA ALA A 35 14.61 -5.84 -11.92
C ALA A 35 14.52 -5.06 -10.59
N ALA A 36 13.81 -3.93 -10.54
CA ALA A 36 13.58 -3.16 -9.31
C ALA A 36 12.44 -3.72 -8.46
N TRP A 37 11.48 -4.43 -9.05
CA TRP A 37 10.24 -4.87 -8.37
C TRP A 37 10.52 -5.86 -7.24
N LEU A 38 11.57 -6.66 -7.38
CA LEU A 38 11.93 -7.74 -6.45
C LEU A 38 13.06 -7.38 -5.48
N LYS A 39 13.56 -6.14 -5.49
CA LYS A 39 14.68 -5.72 -4.63
C LYS A 39 14.32 -5.56 -3.16
N ARG A 40 13.02 -5.50 -2.86
CA ARG A 40 12.46 -5.25 -1.53
C ARG A 40 11.42 -6.33 -1.22
N PRO A 41 11.21 -6.66 0.07
CA PRO A 41 10.06 -7.44 0.47
C PRO A 41 8.78 -6.77 -0.02
N ARG A 42 7.78 -7.56 -0.40
CA ARG A 42 6.51 -7.06 -0.94
C ARG A 42 5.33 -7.62 -0.17
N VAL A 43 4.41 -6.75 0.22
CA VAL A 43 3.12 -7.15 0.79
C VAL A 43 2.01 -6.76 -0.16
N ALA A 44 1.17 -7.73 -0.52
CA ALA A 44 -0.06 -7.42 -1.24
C ALA A 44 -1.11 -6.94 -0.24
N ILE A 45 -1.67 -5.75 -0.42
CA ILE A 45 -2.76 -5.24 0.43
C ILE A 45 -4.02 -5.16 -0.42
N VAL A 46 -5.06 -5.90 -0.03
CA VAL A 46 -6.33 -6.00 -0.78
C VAL A 46 -7.52 -6.02 0.16
N GLY A 47 -8.69 -5.65 -0.33
CA GLY A 47 -9.88 -5.65 0.52
C GLY A 47 -11.12 -5.07 -0.15
N SER A 48 -12.08 -4.67 0.68
CA SER A 48 -13.38 -4.16 0.25
C SER A 48 -13.23 -2.91 -0.63
N ARG A 49 -14.00 -2.88 -1.72
CA ARG A 49 -14.17 -1.67 -2.53
C ARG A 49 -15.03 -0.61 -1.84
N ALA A 50 -15.93 -1.05 -0.96
CA ALA A 50 -16.74 -0.22 -0.08
C ALA A 50 -16.14 -0.29 1.32
N ILE A 51 -14.97 0.34 1.47
CA ILE A 51 -14.19 0.35 2.71
C ILE A 51 -14.92 1.18 3.79
N THR A 52 -14.89 0.73 5.04
CA THR A 52 -15.45 1.48 6.17
C THR A 52 -14.45 2.51 6.70
N PRO A 53 -14.87 3.47 7.56
CA PRO A 53 -13.94 4.35 8.25
C PRO A 53 -12.86 3.60 9.03
N TYR A 54 -13.24 2.51 9.70
CA TYR A 54 -12.31 1.63 10.39
C TYR A 54 -11.30 1.00 9.42
N GLY A 55 -11.78 0.37 8.35
CA GLY A 55 -10.90 -0.24 7.35
C GLY A 55 -9.95 0.77 6.71
N LYS A 56 -10.41 2.01 6.48
CA LYS A 56 -9.57 3.10 5.97
C LYS A 56 -8.44 3.43 6.93
N ILE A 57 -8.73 3.66 8.22
CA ILE A 57 -7.72 3.97 9.24
C ILE A 57 -6.67 2.85 9.29
N VAL A 58 -7.11 1.60 9.43
CA VAL A 58 -6.20 0.46 9.56
C VAL A 58 -5.36 0.26 8.29
N THR A 59 -5.98 0.37 7.11
CA THR A 59 -5.27 0.25 5.84
C THR A 59 -4.22 1.34 5.69
N THR A 60 -4.55 2.59 6.03
CA THR A 60 -3.59 3.71 5.98
C THR A 60 -2.41 3.44 6.91
N GLN A 61 -2.68 3.13 8.18
CA GLN A 61 -1.63 2.91 9.19
C GLN A 61 -0.69 1.77 8.82
N LEU A 62 -1.23 0.60 8.45
CA LEU A 62 -0.40 -0.56 8.11
C LEU A 62 0.37 -0.33 6.80
N ALA A 63 -0.25 0.26 5.78
CA ALA A 63 0.44 0.52 4.51
C ALA A 63 1.55 1.56 4.64
N ALA A 64 1.33 2.62 5.42
CA ALA A 64 2.35 3.63 5.74
C ALA A 64 3.53 3.01 6.49
N ALA A 65 3.24 2.26 7.56
CA ALA A 65 4.27 1.63 8.37
C ALA A 65 5.10 0.59 7.59
N LEU A 66 4.47 -0.17 6.68
CA LEU A 66 5.18 -1.07 5.78
C LEU A 66 6.09 -0.31 4.80
N ALA A 67 5.58 0.79 4.21
CA ALA A 67 6.36 1.63 3.30
C ALA A 67 7.61 2.23 3.98
N GLU A 68 7.47 2.71 5.21
CA GLU A 68 8.58 3.21 6.05
C GLU A 68 9.63 2.13 6.30
N ARG A 69 9.22 0.86 6.40
CA ARG A 69 10.13 -0.31 6.53
C ARG A 69 10.71 -0.79 5.20
N ASN A 70 10.66 0.02 4.13
CA ASN A 70 11.09 -0.36 2.78
C ASN A 70 10.37 -1.59 2.22
N ILE A 71 9.15 -1.86 2.66
CA ILE A 71 8.33 -2.95 2.11
C ILE A 71 7.45 -2.37 1.01
N SER A 72 7.56 -2.94 -0.19
CA SER A 72 6.80 -2.47 -1.34
C SER A 72 5.34 -2.94 -1.25
N ILE A 73 4.40 -2.05 -1.56
CA ILE A 73 2.97 -2.41 -1.57
C ILE A 73 2.54 -2.86 -2.96
N VAL A 74 1.97 -4.05 -3.05
CA VAL A 74 1.36 -4.58 -4.27
C VAL A 74 -0.17 -4.51 -4.14
N SER A 75 -0.87 -3.90 -5.08
CA SER A 75 -2.32 -3.89 -5.05
C SER A 75 -2.93 -3.70 -6.44
N GLY A 76 -4.26 -3.71 -6.51
CA GLY A 76 -5.00 -3.71 -7.76
C GLY A 76 -5.45 -2.34 -8.25
N LEU A 77 -5.11 -1.25 -7.55
CA LEU A 77 -5.59 0.10 -7.81
C LEU A 77 -7.13 0.21 -7.91
N ALA A 78 -7.88 -0.73 -7.32
CA ALA A 78 -9.34 -0.65 -7.26
C ALA A 78 -9.79 0.47 -6.30
N LEU A 79 -11.11 0.70 -6.23
CA LEU A 79 -11.68 1.52 -5.15
C LEU A 79 -11.46 0.87 -3.79
N GLY A 80 -11.58 1.66 -2.72
CA GLY A 80 -11.52 1.17 -1.35
C GLY A 80 -10.09 0.84 -0.92
N VAL A 81 -9.90 -0.35 -0.33
CA VAL A 81 -8.62 -0.77 0.29
C VAL A 81 -7.43 -0.60 -0.64
N ASP A 82 -7.54 -1.03 -1.90
CA ASP A 82 -6.45 -0.94 -2.87
C ASP A 82 -5.96 0.51 -3.08
N ALA A 83 -6.89 1.46 -3.26
CA ALA A 83 -6.56 2.88 -3.43
C ALA A 83 -5.96 3.49 -2.15
N VAL A 84 -6.54 3.16 -0.98
CA VAL A 84 -6.06 3.65 0.31
C VAL A 84 -4.64 3.15 0.60
N ALA A 85 -4.37 1.86 0.35
CA ALA A 85 -3.05 1.27 0.55
C ALA A 85 -1.99 1.93 -0.35
N HIS A 86 -2.30 2.11 -1.64
CA HIS A 86 -1.40 2.82 -2.55
C HIS A 86 -1.17 4.27 -2.13
N GLN A 87 -2.24 4.98 -1.75
CA GLN A 87 -2.15 6.37 -1.33
C GLN A 87 -1.27 6.51 -0.08
N ALA A 88 -1.49 5.70 0.95
CA ALA A 88 -0.72 5.74 2.19
C ALA A 88 0.77 5.41 1.93
N ALA A 89 1.05 4.37 1.16
CA ALA A 89 2.43 4.03 0.79
C ALA A 89 3.14 5.16 0.03
N THR A 90 2.44 5.82 -0.91
CA THR A 90 2.92 6.99 -1.68
C THR A 90 3.18 8.19 -0.79
N GLN A 91 2.33 8.43 0.21
CA GLN A 91 2.47 9.54 1.15
C GLN A 91 3.65 9.32 2.11
N SER A 92 3.86 8.08 2.55
CA SER A 92 5.09 7.65 3.24
C SER A 92 6.26 7.42 2.29
N GLY A 93 6.15 7.87 1.03
CA GLY A 93 7.14 7.82 -0.03
C GLY A 93 7.62 6.43 -0.47
N GLY A 94 7.08 5.34 0.07
CA GLY A 94 7.44 3.97 -0.29
C GLY A 94 7.17 3.61 -1.75
N LEU A 95 7.62 2.42 -2.14
CA LEU A 95 7.42 1.90 -3.50
C LEU A 95 6.13 1.08 -3.59
N HIS A 96 5.52 1.12 -4.77
CA HIS A 96 4.28 0.42 -5.07
C HIS A 96 4.26 -0.20 -6.45
N ILE A 97 3.53 -1.30 -6.55
CA ILE A 97 3.25 -2.02 -7.78
C ILE A 97 1.74 -2.17 -7.91
N ALA A 98 1.14 -1.37 -8.80
CA ALA A 98 -0.27 -1.48 -9.13
C ALA A 98 -0.44 -2.47 -10.30
N VAL A 99 -1.28 -3.49 -10.13
CA VAL A 99 -1.57 -4.47 -11.19
C VAL A 99 -2.95 -4.16 -11.75
N LEU A 100 -3.12 -3.90 -13.05
CA LEU A 100 -4.42 -3.58 -13.66
C LEU A 100 -5.05 -4.79 -14.37
N ALA A 101 -6.37 -4.74 -14.55
CA ALA A 101 -7.18 -5.77 -15.22
C ALA A 101 -7.51 -5.43 -16.69
N ASN A 102 -6.88 -4.39 -17.24
CA ASN A 102 -7.12 -3.83 -18.56
C ASN A 102 -5.80 -3.26 -19.14
N GLY A 103 -5.82 -2.80 -20.39
CA GLY A 103 -4.65 -2.20 -21.03
C GLY A 103 -4.18 -0.91 -20.32
N LEU A 104 -2.86 -0.65 -20.33
CA LEU A 104 -2.25 0.48 -19.61
C LEU A 104 -2.53 1.87 -20.20
N ASN A 105 -3.18 1.95 -21.37
CA ASN A 105 -3.64 3.21 -21.96
C ASN A 105 -4.80 3.84 -21.18
N GLN A 106 -5.48 3.09 -20.31
CA GLN A 106 -6.59 3.59 -19.51
C GLN A 106 -6.44 3.14 -18.06
N ILE A 107 -6.41 4.09 -17.12
CA ILE A 107 -6.50 3.76 -15.70
C ILE A 107 -7.95 3.47 -15.35
N TYR A 108 -8.21 2.32 -14.74
CA TYR A 108 -9.52 1.93 -14.23
C TYR A 108 -9.44 1.56 -12.74
N PRO A 109 -10.33 2.11 -11.89
CA PRO A 109 -11.37 3.09 -12.21
C PRO A 109 -10.78 4.47 -12.53
N ALA A 110 -11.50 5.25 -13.35
CA ALA A 110 -11.03 6.58 -13.80
C ALA A 110 -10.77 7.54 -12.63
N SER A 111 -11.48 7.39 -11.51
CA SER A 111 -11.27 8.16 -10.28
C SER A 111 -9.84 8.03 -9.72
N ASN A 112 -9.15 6.91 -9.99
CA ASN A 112 -7.79 6.66 -9.49
C ASN A 112 -6.70 7.09 -10.49
N THR A 113 -7.05 7.81 -11.57
CA THR A 113 -6.07 8.30 -12.57
C THR A 113 -5.07 9.27 -11.95
N SER A 114 -5.50 10.14 -11.05
CA SER A 114 -4.61 11.07 -10.35
C SER A 114 -3.66 10.33 -9.41
N LEU A 115 -4.15 9.33 -8.68
CA LEU A 115 -3.35 8.46 -7.84
C LEU A 115 -2.30 7.72 -8.68
N ALA A 116 -2.71 7.06 -9.77
CA ALA A 116 -1.82 6.37 -10.70
C ALA A 116 -0.67 7.25 -11.21
N ARG A 117 -0.95 8.53 -11.49
CA ARG A 117 0.08 9.49 -11.90
C ARG A 117 1.09 9.74 -10.79
N LYS A 118 0.62 10.05 -9.58
CA LYS A 118 1.48 10.24 -8.40
C LYS A 118 2.33 9.00 -8.13
N LEU A 119 1.75 7.82 -8.30
CA LEU A 119 2.46 6.54 -8.14
C LEU A 119 3.70 6.48 -9.05
N LEU A 120 3.53 6.84 -10.33
CA LEU A 120 4.61 6.82 -11.31
C LEU A 120 5.65 7.92 -11.07
N GLU A 121 5.20 9.11 -10.65
CA GLU A 121 6.08 10.26 -10.33
C GLU A 121 7.04 9.95 -9.19
N GLN A 122 6.63 9.10 -8.23
CA GLN A 122 7.46 8.67 -7.11
C GLN A 122 8.27 7.39 -7.37
N GLY A 123 8.37 6.95 -8.63
CA GLY A 123 9.19 5.79 -9.00
C GLY A 123 8.52 4.43 -8.78
N GLY A 124 7.21 4.42 -8.54
CA GLY A 124 6.43 3.18 -8.55
C GLY A 124 6.17 2.62 -9.94
N THR A 125 5.43 1.52 -9.99
CA THR A 125 5.13 0.81 -11.25
C THR A 125 3.66 0.48 -11.36
N ILE A 126 3.13 0.59 -12.58
CA ILE A 126 1.81 0.06 -12.96
C ILE A 126 2.03 -1.02 -14.01
N ILE A 127 1.46 -2.20 -13.80
CA ILE A 127 1.62 -3.37 -14.67
C ILE A 127 0.27 -3.90 -15.13
N SER A 128 0.25 -4.61 -16.25
CA SER A 128 -0.92 -5.35 -16.73
C SER A 128 -0.46 -6.54 -17.57
N GLU A 129 -1.20 -7.63 -17.53
CA GLU A 129 -1.03 -8.75 -18.48
C GLU A 129 -1.66 -8.44 -19.85
N TYR A 130 -2.48 -7.40 -19.93
CA TYR A 130 -3.30 -7.13 -21.10
C TYR A 130 -2.68 -6.07 -22.01
N PRO A 131 -2.72 -6.28 -23.34
CA PRO A 131 -2.19 -5.32 -24.30
C PRO A 131 -2.97 -4.00 -24.27
N GLU A 132 -2.37 -2.98 -24.89
CA GLU A 132 -3.01 -1.70 -25.12
C GLU A 132 -4.36 -1.86 -25.82
N GLY A 133 -5.37 -1.09 -25.37
CA GLY A 133 -6.73 -1.13 -25.91
C GLY A 133 -7.64 -2.18 -25.29
N MET A 134 -7.13 -3.12 -24.48
CA MET A 134 -8.00 -4.10 -23.83
C MET A 134 -8.93 -3.44 -22.79
N PRO A 135 -10.26 -3.61 -22.90
CA PRO A 135 -11.21 -3.01 -21.96
C PRO A 135 -11.21 -3.71 -20.59
N SER A 136 -11.80 -3.04 -19.59
CA SER A 136 -12.00 -3.61 -18.26
C SER A 136 -13.13 -4.64 -18.24
N LEU A 137 -12.79 -5.93 -18.29
CA LEU A 137 -13.75 -7.04 -18.24
C LEU A 137 -13.81 -7.64 -16.82
N LYS A 138 -15.01 -8.01 -16.35
CA LYS A 138 -15.21 -8.59 -15.01
C LYS A 138 -14.30 -9.80 -14.74
N GLN A 139 -14.14 -10.67 -15.74
CA GLN A 139 -13.32 -11.89 -15.67
C GLN A 139 -11.85 -11.55 -15.44
N ASN A 140 -11.36 -10.47 -16.06
CA ASN A 140 -9.99 -10.03 -15.94
C ASN A 140 -9.64 -9.57 -14.52
N PHE A 141 -10.60 -9.02 -13.76
CA PHE A 141 -10.34 -8.65 -12.36
C PHE A 141 -10.01 -9.86 -11.49
N VAL A 142 -10.69 -10.99 -11.71
CA VAL A 142 -10.39 -12.23 -10.98
C VAL A 142 -9.06 -12.80 -11.45
N ALA A 143 -8.83 -12.87 -12.77
CA ALA A 143 -7.59 -13.39 -13.34
C ALA A 143 -6.37 -12.59 -12.87
N ARG A 144 -6.46 -11.25 -12.84
CA ARG A 144 -5.40 -10.33 -12.40
C ARG A 144 -4.96 -10.59 -10.96
N ASN A 145 -5.87 -11.00 -10.07
CA ASN A 145 -5.55 -11.17 -8.65
C ASN A 145 -4.50 -12.25 -8.39
N ARG A 146 -4.33 -13.24 -9.29
CA ARG A 146 -3.22 -14.21 -9.19
C ARG A 146 -1.85 -13.57 -9.34
N ILE A 147 -1.76 -12.48 -10.10
CA ILE A 147 -0.53 -11.71 -10.32
C ILE A 147 -0.24 -10.86 -9.08
N ILE A 148 -1.26 -10.26 -8.46
CA ILE A 148 -1.10 -9.53 -7.18
C ILE A 148 -0.55 -10.47 -6.11
N ALA A 149 -1.17 -11.65 -5.93
CA ALA A 149 -0.72 -12.64 -4.97
C ALA A 149 0.70 -13.15 -5.32
N GLY A 150 0.97 -13.44 -6.59
CA GLY A 150 2.26 -14.00 -7.02
C GLY A 150 3.42 -13.01 -6.92
N LEU A 151 3.12 -11.72 -7.06
CA LEU A 151 4.06 -10.62 -6.85
C LEU A 151 4.22 -10.23 -5.39
N ALA A 152 3.55 -10.84 -4.42
CA ALA A 152 3.80 -10.56 -3.02
C ALA A 152 4.54 -11.71 -2.33
N ASP A 153 5.26 -11.38 -1.27
CA ASP A 153 5.84 -12.38 -0.37
C ASP A 153 4.80 -12.83 0.66
N ALA A 154 3.88 -11.92 1.05
CA ALA A 154 2.69 -12.23 1.85
C ALA A 154 1.47 -11.37 1.45
N LEU A 155 0.26 -11.85 1.73
CA LEU A 155 -1.00 -11.15 1.46
C LEU A 155 -1.63 -10.62 2.75
N LEU A 156 -1.95 -9.34 2.80
CA LEU A 156 -2.73 -8.69 3.86
C LEU A 156 -4.14 -8.33 3.38
N ILE A 157 -5.15 -8.74 4.14
CA ILE A 157 -6.55 -8.37 3.93
C ILE A 157 -7.03 -7.53 5.11
N THR A 158 -7.33 -6.25 4.87
CA THR A 158 -7.74 -5.33 5.93
C THR A 158 -9.25 -5.29 6.15
N GLU A 159 -10.04 -5.56 5.12
CA GLU A 159 -11.50 -5.60 5.21
C GLU A 159 -12.10 -6.43 4.07
N ALA A 160 -13.04 -7.35 4.38
CA ALA A 160 -13.70 -8.19 3.39
C ALA A 160 -15.04 -8.73 3.91
N SER A 161 -16.09 -8.54 3.11
CA SER A 161 -17.38 -9.22 3.31
C SER A 161 -17.34 -10.67 2.82
N ASP A 162 -18.35 -11.45 3.22
CA ASP A 162 -18.53 -12.89 2.88
C ASP A 162 -18.50 -13.18 1.37
N LYS A 163 -18.92 -12.22 0.53
CA LYS A 163 -18.95 -12.34 -0.94
C LYS A 163 -17.93 -11.43 -1.63
N SER A 164 -16.88 -11.02 -0.92
CA SER A 164 -15.88 -10.12 -1.48
C SER A 164 -15.04 -10.81 -2.56
N GLY A 165 -14.79 -10.11 -3.67
CA GLY A 165 -13.84 -10.56 -4.70
C GLY A 165 -12.40 -10.72 -4.18
N THR A 166 -12.08 -10.11 -3.03
CA THR A 166 -10.81 -10.28 -2.31
C THR A 166 -10.56 -11.73 -1.89
N LEU A 167 -11.62 -12.51 -1.62
CA LEU A 167 -11.49 -13.91 -1.23
C LEU A 167 -10.86 -14.77 -2.35
N HIS A 168 -11.02 -14.38 -3.61
CA HIS A 168 -10.29 -15.02 -4.71
C HIS A 168 -8.78 -14.77 -4.62
N THR A 169 -8.36 -13.56 -4.21
CA THR A 169 -6.94 -13.25 -3.99
C THR A 169 -6.37 -14.06 -2.83
N ALA A 170 -7.12 -14.23 -1.74
CA ALA A 170 -6.74 -15.09 -0.62
C ALA A 170 -6.50 -16.53 -1.08
N ARG A 171 -7.42 -17.06 -1.89
CA ARG A 171 -7.28 -18.39 -2.47
C ARG A 171 -6.04 -18.52 -3.35
N PHE A 172 -5.80 -17.57 -4.26
CA PHE A 172 -4.59 -17.58 -5.09
C PHE A 172 -3.31 -17.51 -4.25
N ALA A 173 -3.29 -16.70 -3.19
CA ALA A 173 -2.15 -16.63 -2.27
C ALA A 173 -1.87 -18.00 -1.62
N MET A 174 -2.89 -18.66 -1.07
CA MET A 174 -2.75 -20.00 -0.49
C MET A 174 -2.28 -21.04 -1.52
N GLU A 175 -2.87 -21.06 -2.72
CA GLU A 175 -2.47 -21.95 -3.83
C GLU A 175 -1.01 -21.72 -4.27
N GLN A 176 -0.50 -20.51 -4.10
CA GLN A 176 0.87 -20.11 -4.45
C GLN A 176 1.85 -20.21 -3.28
N GLY A 177 1.42 -20.77 -2.13
CA GLY A 177 2.25 -20.90 -0.93
C GLY A 177 2.62 -19.57 -0.28
N ARG A 178 1.77 -18.55 -0.42
CA ARG A 178 1.93 -17.25 0.25
C ARG A 178 1.12 -17.22 1.54
N ASP A 179 1.72 -16.70 2.60
CA ASP A 179 1.00 -16.49 3.86
C ASP A 179 -0.12 -15.47 3.69
N VAL A 180 -1.30 -15.81 4.24
CA VAL A 180 -2.47 -14.95 4.24
C VAL A 180 -2.66 -14.39 5.65
N MET A 181 -2.58 -13.08 5.73
CA MET A 181 -2.71 -12.27 6.93
C MET A 181 -3.99 -11.45 6.85
N VAL A 182 -4.71 -11.33 7.96
CA VAL A 182 -6.04 -10.73 7.97
C VAL A 182 -6.24 -9.88 9.22
N VAL A 183 -6.72 -8.66 9.02
CA VAL A 183 -7.15 -7.79 10.12
C VAL A 183 -8.48 -8.31 10.67
N PRO A 184 -8.58 -8.62 11.97
CA PRO A 184 -9.85 -9.01 12.59
C PRO A 184 -10.80 -7.81 12.63
N GLY A 185 -12.10 -8.08 12.49
CA GLY A 185 -13.10 -7.02 12.54
C GLY A 185 -14.29 -7.37 13.42
N ASN A 186 -15.12 -6.37 13.72
CA ASN A 186 -16.29 -6.53 14.57
C ASN A 186 -17.22 -7.63 14.02
N ILE A 187 -17.60 -8.60 14.85
CA ILE A 187 -18.47 -9.72 14.46
C ILE A 187 -19.87 -9.27 14.01
N THR A 188 -20.30 -8.07 14.39
CA THR A 188 -21.57 -7.47 13.94
C THR A 188 -21.44 -6.70 12.62
N SER A 189 -20.22 -6.46 12.13
CA SER A 189 -19.98 -5.75 10.87
C SER A 189 -20.06 -6.70 9.68
N PRO A 190 -20.95 -6.45 8.69
CA PRO A 190 -21.03 -7.27 7.49
C PRO A 190 -19.75 -7.22 6.64
N ASN A 191 -18.96 -6.15 6.75
CA ASN A 191 -17.70 -5.99 6.03
C ASN A 191 -16.52 -6.73 6.69
N SER A 192 -16.73 -7.33 7.86
CA SER A 192 -15.71 -8.10 8.58
C SER A 192 -15.94 -9.61 8.55
N VAL A 193 -17.09 -10.06 8.01
CA VAL A 193 -17.47 -11.49 7.98
C VAL A 193 -16.44 -12.33 7.24
N GLY A 194 -16.00 -11.89 6.05
CA GLY A 194 -15.01 -12.59 5.24
C GLY A 194 -13.64 -12.64 5.93
N CYS A 195 -13.21 -11.53 6.55
CA CYS A 195 -11.98 -11.51 7.35
C CYS A 195 -12.03 -12.54 8.49
N ASN A 196 -13.10 -12.52 9.29
CA ASN A 196 -13.24 -13.41 10.44
C ASN A 196 -13.36 -14.89 10.01
N GLN A 197 -13.95 -15.18 8.84
CA GLN A 197 -13.97 -16.52 8.26
C GLN A 197 -12.60 -17.00 7.79
N LEU A 198 -11.79 -16.12 7.19
CA LEU A 198 -10.42 -16.45 6.80
C LEU A 198 -9.56 -16.76 8.02
N ILE A 199 -9.71 -16.00 9.11
CA ILE A 199 -9.02 -16.26 10.38
C ILE A 199 -9.44 -17.64 10.92
N LYS A 200 -10.75 -17.96 10.92
CA LYS A 200 -11.24 -19.30 11.30
C LYS A 200 -10.68 -20.42 10.42
N SER A 201 -10.38 -20.11 9.16
CA SER A 201 -9.78 -21.03 8.20
C SER A 201 -8.25 -21.14 8.31
N GLY A 202 -7.64 -20.46 9.28
CA GLY A 202 -6.19 -20.55 9.57
C GLY A 202 -5.35 -19.38 9.04
N ALA A 203 -5.96 -18.31 8.53
CA ALA A 203 -5.21 -17.10 8.21
C ALA A 203 -4.68 -16.40 9.47
N THR A 204 -3.48 -15.83 9.39
CA THR A 204 -2.81 -15.17 10.51
C THR A 204 -3.53 -13.88 10.88
N PRO A 205 -4.03 -13.72 12.14
CA PRO A 205 -4.62 -12.47 12.57
C PRO A 205 -3.55 -11.38 12.68
N VAL A 206 -3.85 -10.17 12.19
CA VAL A 206 -2.97 -9.00 12.26
C VAL A 206 -3.63 -7.93 13.11
N THR A 207 -2.97 -7.60 14.21
CA THR A 207 -3.37 -6.53 15.12
C THR A 207 -2.35 -5.41 15.20
N SER A 208 -1.10 -5.67 14.77
CA SER A 208 -0.04 -4.67 14.67
C SER A 208 0.91 -4.94 13.50
N LEU A 209 1.84 -4.01 13.26
CA LEU A 209 2.88 -4.17 12.22
C LEU A 209 3.78 -5.39 12.50
N GLU A 210 4.05 -5.66 13.77
CA GLU A 210 4.94 -6.74 14.23
C GLU A 210 4.44 -8.11 13.78
N ASP A 211 3.12 -8.32 13.74
CA ASP A 211 2.50 -9.55 13.22
C ASP A 211 2.88 -9.76 11.74
N ILE A 212 2.88 -8.69 10.94
CA ILE A 212 3.23 -8.73 9.52
C ILE A 212 4.74 -8.99 9.36
N LEU A 213 5.57 -8.28 10.12
CA LEU A 213 7.03 -8.45 10.07
C LEU A 213 7.45 -9.85 10.52
N PHE A 214 6.73 -10.45 11.47
CA PHE A 214 6.95 -11.82 11.91
C PHE A 214 6.71 -12.81 10.76
N VAL A 215 5.58 -12.68 10.04
CA VAL A 215 5.24 -13.53 8.89
C VAL A 215 6.25 -13.38 7.77
N LEU A 216 6.71 -12.16 7.47
CA LEU A 216 7.74 -11.92 6.46
C LEU A 216 9.14 -12.46 6.84
N GLY A 217 9.33 -12.99 8.05
CA GLY A 217 10.65 -13.35 8.58
C GLY A 217 11.57 -12.12 8.75
N ALA A 218 10.98 -10.94 8.80
CA ALA A 218 11.60 -9.64 8.61
C ALA A 218 11.88 -8.90 9.92
N LYS A 219 12.24 -9.64 10.98
CA LYS A 219 12.44 -9.07 12.34
C LYS A 219 13.48 -7.94 12.41
N ASN A 220 14.37 -7.85 11.42
CA ASN A 220 15.47 -6.88 11.36
C ASN A 220 15.49 -6.06 10.06
N LEU A 221 14.33 -5.75 9.45
CA LEU A 221 14.32 -4.69 8.44
C LEU A 221 14.59 -3.37 9.16
N ALA A 222 15.79 -2.83 8.96
CA ALA A 222 16.15 -1.50 9.42
C ALA A 222 15.01 -0.55 9.06
N THR A 223 14.54 0.25 10.02
CA THR A 223 13.69 1.40 9.68
C THR A 223 14.50 2.20 8.67
N THR A 224 14.05 2.24 7.42
CA THR A 224 14.35 3.44 6.66
C THR A 224 13.57 4.50 7.38
N THR A 225 14.27 5.41 8.05
CA THR A 225 13.68 6.70 8.37
C THR A 225 13.24 7.27 7.03
N TYR A 226 11.97 7.07 6.68
CA TYR A 226 11.36 7.84 5.63
C TYR A 226 11.31 9.24 6.19
N ILE A 227 12.19 10.06 5.65
CA ILE A 227 12.26 11.48 5.96
C ILE A 227 10.93 12.05 5.47
N HIS A 228 9.99 12.29 6.38
CA HIS A 228 8.70 12.89 6.07
C HIS A 228 8.95 14.24 5.46
N LYS A 229 8.92 14.34 4.12
CA LYS A 229 9.57 15.45 3.44
C LYS A 229 8.87 16.78 3.73
N GLY A 230 9.45 17.54 4.64
CA GLY A 230 9.19 18.96 4.78
C GLY A 230 9.60 19.67 3.50
N ASP A 231 8.82 20.65 3.07
CA ASP A 231 9.22 21.52 1.97
C ASP A 231 10.35 22.47 2.41
N THR A 232 10.54 22.63 3.72
CA THR A 232 11.63 23.37 4.35
C THR A 232 12.31 22.53 5.45
N PRO A 233 13.54 22.89 5.88
CA PRO A 233 14.21 22.24 7.00
C PRO A 233 13.41 22.28 8.31
N GLU A 234 12.68 23.38 8.55
CA GLU A 234 11.85 23.55 9.74
C GLU A 234 10.64 22.61 9.71
N GLU A 235 9.99 22.46 8.55
CA GLU A 235 8.91 21.49 8.36
C GLU A 235 9.40 20.06 8.61
N GLN A 236 10.57 19.72 8.09
CA GLN A 236 11.16 18.40 8.27
C GLN A 236 11.36 18.08 9.75
N LEU A 237 11.87 19.06 10.49
CA LEU A 237 12.23 18.89 11.88
C LEU A 237 11.00 18.69 12.78
N LEU A 238 9.92 19.41 12.53
CA LEU A 238 8.64 19.21 13.24
C LEU A 238 7.98 17.88 12.87
N LEU A 239 8.03 17.47 11.60
CA LEU A 239 7.52 16.17 11.19
C LEU A 239 8.30 15.05 11.89
N ASP A 240 9.63 15.10 11.90
CA ASP A 240 10.47 14.09 12.57
C ASP A 240 10.11 13.94 14.06
N LEU A 241 9.87 15.05 14.77
CA LEU A 241 9.43 15.03 16.18
C LEU A 241 8.04 14.40 16.35
N LEU A 242 7.08 14.77 15.48
CA LEU A 242 5.73 14.22 15.50
C LEU A 242 5.70 12.70 15.24
N TYR A 243 6.50 12.24 14.28
CA TYR A 243 6.62 10.80 13.99
C TYR A 243 7.41 10.03 15.06
N ASN A 244 8.23 10.71 15.85
CA ASN A 244 8.86 10.15 17.06
C ASN A 244 7.94 10.18 18.30
N GLY A 245 6.69 10.65 18.16
CA GLY A 245 5.66 10.58 19.20
C GLY A 245 5.52 11.84 20.06
N VAL A 246 6.25 12.91 19.75
CA VAL A 246 6.07 14.21 20.41
C VAL A 246 4.84 14.87 19.81
N SER A 247 3.80 15.16 20.59
CA SER A 247 2.54 15.69 20.06
C SER A 247 2.14 17.06 20.63
N ASP A 248 2.65 17.43 21.82
CA ASP A 248 2.31 18.67 22.51
C ASP A 248 3.07 19.89 21.93
N ALA A 249 2.40 21.05 21.83
CA ALA A 249 2.99 22.30 21.32
C ALA A 249 4.28 22.70 22.04
N HIS A 250 4.30 22.57 23.36
CA HIS A 250 5.41 23.02 24.18
C HIS A 250 6.63 22.14 23.95
N ASP A 251 6.43 20.83 23.96
CA ASP A 251 7.50 19.85 23.72
C ASP A 251 8.03 19.98 22.28
N LEU A 252 7.14 20.12 21.29
CA LEU A 252 7.54 20.36 19.90
C LEU A 252 8.35 21.65 19.74
N LEU A 253 7.96 22.75 20.40
CA LEU A 253 8.71 24.02 20.35
C LEU A 253 10.08 23.89 21.02
N MET A 254 10.14 23.23 22.18
CA MET A 254 11.37 23.04 22.95
C MET A 254 12.35 22.13 22.24
N GLU A 255 11.90 20.97 21.76
CA GLU A 255 12.74 19.98 21.08
C GLU A 255 13.11 20.40 19.67
N SER A 256 12.28 21.21 19.00
CA SER A 256 12.60 21.70 17.66
C SER A 256 13.68 22.78 17.63
N GLY A 257 13.87 23.49 18.75
CA GLY A 257 14.79 24.63 18.82
C GLY A 257 14.39 25.82 17.92
N LEU A 258 13.18 25.80 17.36
CA LEU A 258 12.65 26.88 16.53
C LEU A 258 12.29 28.09 17.40
N THR A 259 12.37 29.29 16.82
CA THR A 259 11.78 30.47 17.49
C THR A 259 10.25 30.34 17.51
N PRO A 260 9.54 30.92 18.50
CA PRO A 260 8.08 30.84 18.58
C PRO A 260 7.36 31.29 17.28
N THR A 261 7.93 32.29 16.60
CA THR A 261 7.41 32.80 15.33
C THR A 261 7.56 31.78 14.20
N GLN A 262 8.75 31.19 14.04
CA GLN A 262 8.99 30.16 13.02
C GLN A 262 8.13 28.93 13.29
N PHE A 263 8.08 28.47 14.54
CA PHE A 263 7.26 27.34 14.95
C PHE A 263 5.80 27.50 14.51
N SER A 264 5.18 28.64 14.87
CA SER A 264 3.77 28.90 14.56
C SER A 264 3.50 28.95 13.05
N GLN A 265 4.42 29.53 12.27
CA GLN A 265 4.34 29.59 10.82
C GLN A 265 4.45 28.20 10.18
N THR A 266 5.46 27.43 10.58
CA THR A 266 5.70 26.08 10.05
C THR A 266 4.55 25.14 10.38
N LEU A 267 4.03 25.17 11.61
CA LEU A 267 2.89 24.35 12.01
C LEU A 267 1.64 24.63 11.16
N THR A 268 1.35 25.91 10.94
CA THR A 268 0.22 26.34 10.09
C THR A 268 0.40 25.83 8.65
N MET A 269 1.61 25.88 8.11
CA MET A 269 1.89 25.39 6.75
C MET A 269 1.76 23.86 6.65
N LEU A 270 2.22 23.13 7.67
CA LEU A 270 2.06 21.67 7.75
C LEU A 270 0.58 21.27 7.85
N GLU A 271 -0.24 22.01 8.59
CA GLU A 271 -1.70 21.79 8.66
C GLU A 271 -2.37 22.09 7.30
N LEU A 272 -2.08 23.24 6.70
CA LEU A 272 -2.66 23.66 5.42
C LEU A 272 -2.28 22.72 4.27
N SER A 273 -1.07 22.17 4.29
CA SER A 273 -0.61 21.17 3.32
C SER A 273 -1.15 19.77 3.61
N GLY A 274 -1.84 19.57 4.75
CA GLY A 274 -2.41 18.30 5.17
C GLY A 274 -1.36 17.25 5.53
N LYS A 275 -0.17 17.68 5.97
CA LYS A 275 0.92 16.80 6.44
C LYS A 275 0.77 16.45 7.92
N ILE A 276 0.02 17.27 8.68
CA ILE A 276 -0.32 17.03 10.10
C ILE A 276 -1.81 17.32 10.34
N ASN A 277 -2.39 16.70 11.37
CA ASN A 277 -3.76 16.91 11.82
C ASN A 277 -3.77 17.48 13.25
N PRO A 278 -4.54 18.54 13.51
CA PRO A 278 -4.76 19.02 14.87
C PRO A 278 -5.65 18.01 15.64
N LEU A 279 -5.19 17.61 16.82
CA LEU A 279 -5.95 16.75 17.74
C LEU A 279 -6.78 17.55 18.76
N GLY A 280 -6.58 18.87 18.82
CA GLY A 280 -7.14 19.75 19.84
C GLY A 280 -6.23 19.87 21.06
N ASN A 281 -6.51 20.82 21.96
CA ASN A 281 -5.71 21.11 23.15
C ASN A 281 -4.20 21.28 22.89
N ASN A 282 -3.83 21.98 21.82
CA ASN A 282 -2.43 22.18 21.43
C ASN A 282 -1.65 20.88 21.17
N HIS A 283 -2.32 19.85 20.62
CA HIS A 283 -1.69 18.62 20.18
C HIS A 283 -1.87 18.39 18.69
N TRP A 284 -0.88 17.76 18.06
CA TRP A 284 -0.90 17.35 16.66
C TRP A 284 -0.48 15.90 16.48
N ALA A 285 -1.01 15.28 15.44
CA ALA A 285 -0.52 14.00 14.93
C ALA A 285 -0.11 14.17 13.46
N PRO A 286 0.80 13.34 12.97
CA PRO A 286 0.99 13.21 11.53
C PRO A 286 -0.30 12.82 10.80
N ALA A 287 -0.40 13.22 9.53
CA ALA A 287 -1.58 12.94 8.70
C ALA A 287 -1.67 11.51 8.17
#